data_AF-M5PPZ6-F1
#
_entry.id   AF-M5PPZ6-F1
#
_cell.length_a   1.000
_cell.length_b   1.000
_cell.length_c   1.000
_cell.angle_alpha   90.00
_cell.angle_beta   90.00
_cell.angle_gamma   90.00
#
_symmetry.space_group_name_H-M   'P 1'
#
loop_
_entity.id
_entity.type
_entity.pdbx_description
1 polymer ?
#
loop_
_entity_poly.entity_id
_entity_poly.type
_entity_poly.pdbx_seq_one_letter_code
_entity_poly.pdbx_strand_id
1 'polypeptide(L)' 'MAGNGMNRRGDMDWEREGNTTLHGMGEITVHAKRCEATILKLVRTEGFPARKVGGIWVSDKVLIDQWWRMQISLK' A
#
# COMPACT_ATOMS: atom_id res chain seq x y z
N MET A 1 -27.08 44.94 -16.75
CA MET A 1 -27.51 43.76 -17.54
C MET A 1 -26.26 43.29 -18.28
N ALA A 2 -25.71 42.09 -18.18
CA ALA A 2 -26.09 40.80 -17.59
C ALA A 2 -24.80 40.17 -17.00
N GLY A 3 -24.88 39.44 -15.89
CA GLY A 3 -24.75 37.98 -15.89
C GLY A 3 -23.27 37.54 -15.96
N ASN A 4 -22.58 37.42 -14.82
CA ASN A 4 -22.34 36.17 -14.09
C ASN A 4 -21.76 35.02 -14.93
N GLY A 5 -20.52 34.63 -14.62
CA GLY A 5 -19.82 33.51 -15.25
C GLY A 5 -18.75 32.93 -14.33
N MET A 6 -19.19 32.54 -13.12
CA MET A 6 -18.59 31.56 -12.21
C MET A 6 -17.19 31.00 -12.56
N ASN A 7 -16.27 31.17 -11.59
CA ASN A 7 -15.17 30.23 -11.32
C ASN A 7 -15.64 28.78 -11.51
N ARG A 8 -14.98 28.01 -12.38
CA ARG A 8 -14.95 26.53 -12.39
C ARG A 8 -14.12 25.99 -13.56
N ARG A 9 -12.81 25.84 -13.32
CA ARG A 9 -11.98 24.71 -13.80
C ARG A 9 -10.97 24.54 -12.65
N GLY A 10 -11.13 23.61 -11.73
CA GLY A 10 -11.45 22.22 -12.00
C GLY A 10 -10.27 21.52 -12.67
N ASP A 11 -9.03 21.95 -12.41
CA ASP A 11 -7.85 21.09 -12.56
C ASP A 11 -7.92 20.05 -11.45
N MET A 12 -8.75 19.08 -11.75
CA MET A 12 -9.00 17.84 -11.06
C MET A 12 -7.64 17.15 -10.94
N ASP A 13 -7.12 17.03 -9.72
CA ASP A 13 -5.97 16.19 -9.35
C ASP A 13 -6.34 14.72 -9.56
N TRP A 14 -6.64 14.31 -10.81
CA TRP A 14 -6.88 12.91 -11.12
C TRP A 14 -5.53 12.19 -11.13
N GLU A 15 -5.38 11.36 -10.09
CA GLU A 15 -4.43 10.26 -10.01
C GLU A 15 -2.99 10.64 -9.65
N ARG A 16 -2.84 11.26 -8.47
CA ARG A 16 -1.68 10.98 -7.62
C ARG A 16 -1.84 9.64 -6.86
N GLU A 17 -2.45 8.63 -7.46
CA GLU A 17 -2.43 7.26 -6.92
C GLU A 17 -1.14 6.58 -7.38
N GLY A 18 -0.04 7.04 -6.80
CA GLY A 18 1.27 6.44 -7.02
C GLY A 18 1.24 4.98 -6.58
N ASN A 19 1.34 4.09 -7.56
CA ASN A 19 1.37 2.63 -7.46
C ASN A 19 1.62 2.11 -6.02
N THR A 20 0.52 1.72 -5.35
CA THR A 20 0.54 1.19 -3.98
C THR A 20 1.02 -0.26 -3.94
N THR A 21 1.13 -0.90 -5.10
CA THR A 21 1.59 -2.28 -5.22
C THR A 21 3.11 -2.33 -5.12
N LEU A 22 3.60 -3.25 -4.29
CA LEU A 22 5.01 -3.59 -4.14
C LEU A 22 5.30 -4.88 -4.88
N HIS A 23 6.34 -4.88 -5.70
CA HIS A 23 6.78 -6.02 -6.48
C HIS A 23 8.17 -6.47 -6.03
N GLY A 24 8.26 -7.74 -5.68
CA GLY A 24 9.47 -8.36 -5.17
C GLY A 24 9.67 -8.14 -3.67
N MET A 25 10.49 -9.02 -3.11
CA MET A 25 10.73 -9.04 -1.67
C MET A 25 11.52 -7.81 -1.19
N GLY A 26 12.36 -7.23 -2.05
CA GLY A 26 13.11 -6.01 -1.75
C GLY A 26 12.19 -4.82 -1.46
N GLU A 27 11.21 -4.57 -2.32
CA GLU A 27 10.27 -3.46 -2.12
C GLU A 27 9.43 -3.64 -0.86
N ILE A 28 8.96 -4.87 -0.61
CA ILE A 28 8.17 -5.23 0.57
C ILE A 28 8.98 -5.01 1.86
N THR A 29 10.22 -5.50 1.88
CA THR A 29 11.10 -5.39 3.06
C THR A 29 11.48 -3.93 3.36
N VAL A 30 11.75 -3.13 2.33
CA VAL A 30 12.01 -1.69 2.45
C VAL A 30 10.79 -0.98 3.02
N HIS A 31 9.60 -1.23 2.47
CA HIS A 31 8.38 -0.55 2.92
C HIS A 31 7.97 -0.99 4.33
N ALA A 32 7.96 -2.29 4.60
CA ALA A 32 7.61 -2.84 5.92
C ALA A 32 8.71 -2.62 6.97
N LYS A 33 9.89 -2.11 6.59
CA LYS A 33 11.06 -1.88 7.47
C LYS A 33 11.46 -3.12 8.26
N ARG A 34 11.47 -4.28 7.59
CA ARG A 34 11.83 -5.58 8.18
C ARG A 34 12.63 -6.41 7.19
N CYS A 35 13.47 -7.31 7.69
CA CYS A 35 14.23 -8.21 6.83
C CYS A 35 13.32 -9.29 6.21
N GLU A 36 13.78 -9.85 5.08
CA GLU A 36 13.05 -10.87 4.32
C GLU A 36 12.63 -12.07 5.18
N ALA A 37 13.55 -12.58 6.02
CA ALA A 37 13.26 -13.71 6.91
C ALA A 37 12.10 -13.40 7.88
N THR A 38 12.00 -12.16 8.37
CA THR A 38 10.90 -11.74 9.24
C THR A 38 9.59 -11.68 8.46
N ILE A 39 9.58 -11.08 7.27
CA ILE A 39 8.36 -11.03 6.45
C ILE A 39 7.88 -12.45 6.11
N LEU A 40 8.77 -13.36 5.71
CA LEU A 40 8.40 -14.76 5.45
C LEU A 40 7.82 -15.46 6.67
N LYS A 41 8.38 -15.19 7.86
CA LYS A 41 7.81 -15.72 9.11
C LYS A 41 6.40 -15.17 9.33
N LEU A 42 6.21 -13.86 9.24
CA LEU A 42 4.90 -13.21 9.43
C LEU A 42 3.85 -13.69 8.41
N VAL A 43 4.24 -13.92 7.15
CA VAL A 43 3.34 -14.51 6.13
C VAL A 43 2.89 -15.91 6.56
N ARG A 44 3.79 -16.72 7.15
CA ARG A 44 3.48 -18.10 7.57
C ARG A 44 2.70 -18.18 8.88
N THR A 45 2.99 -17.31 9.84
CA THR A 45 2.46 -17.42 11.22
C THR A 45 1.30 -16.49 11.50
N GLU A 46 1.29 -15.29 10.91
CA GLU A 46 0.36 -14.21 11.28
C GLU A 46 -0.45 -13.68 10.08
N GLY A 47 -0.29 -14.29 8.90
CA GLY A 47 -1.05 -13.92 7.70
C GLY A 47 -0.71 -12.55 7.14
N PHE A 48 0.57 -12.16 7.17
CA PHE A 48 1.03 -10.89 6.57
C PHE A 48 0.60 -10.77 5.10
N PRO A 49 0.15 -9.58 4.64
CA PRO A 49 -0.50 -9.39 3.33
C PRO A 49 0.49 -9.36 2.16
N ALA A 50 1.36 -10.37 2.04
CA ALA A 50 2.23 -10.58 0.90
C ALA A 50 2.01 -11.99 0.32
N ARG A 51 1.96 -12.10 -1.01
CA ARG A 51 1.72 -13.37 -1.69
C ARG A 51 2.63 -13.53 -2.90
N LYS A 52 3.03 -14.77 -3.18
CA LYS A 52 3.78 -15.09 -4.40
C LYS A 52 2.81 -15.26 -5.59
N VAL A 53 2.92 -14.41 -6.61
CA VAL A 53 2.11 -14.41 -7.84
C VAL A 53 3.06 -14.51 -9.03
N GLY A 54 2.92 -15.55 -9.85
CA GLY A 54 3.80 -15.74 -11.03
C GLY A 54 5.29 -15.87 -10.70
N GLY A 55 5.64 -16.35 -9.50
CA GLY A 55 7.03 -16.45 -9.04
C GLY A 55 7.58 -15.19 -8.36
N ILE A 56 6.86 -14.08 -8.39
CA ILE A 56 7.25 -12.79 -7.79
C ILE A 56 6.43 -12.56 -6.52
N TRP A 57 7.05 -12.05 -5.45
CA TRP A 57 6.32 -11.61 -4.26
C TRP A 57 5.60 -10.31 -4.57
N VAL A 58 4.31 -10.24 -4.27
CA VAL A 58 3.49 -9.04 -4.48
C VAL A 58 2.76 -8.71 -3.19
N SER A 59 2.69 -7.42 -2.88
CA SER A 59 1.96 -6.90 -1.73
C SER A 59 1.44 -5.49 -2.04
N ASP A 60 0.61 -4.94 -1.16
CA ASP A 60 0.11 -3.58 -1.27
C ASP A 60 0.48 -2.79 0.00
N LYS A 61 1.00 -1.57 -0.19
CA LYS A 61 1.44 -0.67 0.88
C LYS A 61 0.32 -0.40 1.90
N VAL A 62 -0.89 -0.14 1.41
CA VAL A 62 -2.05 0.16 2.26
C VAL A 62 -2.44 -1.05 3.09
N LEU A 63 -2.42 -2.25 2.50
CA LEU A 63 -2.68 -3.48 3.24
C LEU A 63 -1.63 -3.75 4.32
N ILE A 64 -0.35 -3.52 4.01
CA ILE A 64 0.73 -3.64 4.99
C ILE A 64 0.50 -2.68 6.17
N ASP A 65 0.21 -1.42 5.88
CA ASP A 65 -0.04 -0.41 6.92
C ASP A 65 -1.27 -0.73 7.77
N GLN A 66 -2.36 -1.17 7.14
CA GLN A 66 -3.57 -1.61 7.85
C GLN A 66 -3.28 -2.82 8.75
N TRP A 67 -2.53 -3.80 8.25
CA TRP A 67 -2.16 -4.98 9.01
C TRP A 67 -1.35 -4.61 10.27
N TRP A 68 -0.36 -3.71 10.14
CA TRP A 68 0.39 -3.23 11.30
C TRP A 68 -0.49 -2.53 12.33
N ARG A 69 -1.44 -1.70 11.90
CA ARG A 69 -2.39 -1.04 12.80
C ARG A 69 -3.24 -2.05 13.57
N MET A 70 -3.69 -3.12 12.91
CA MET A 70 -4.45 -4.18 13.58
C MET A 70 -3.60 -4.90 14.64
N GLN A 71 -2.34 -5.22 14.34
CA GLN A 71 -1.44 -5.88 15.29
C GLN A 71 -1.14 -5.02 16.53
N ILE A 72 -1.09 -3.70 16.36
CA ILE A 72 -0.89 -2.77 17.48
C ILE A 72 -2.18 -2.60 18.30
N SER A 73 -3.35 -2.54 17.64
CA SER A 73 -4.64 -2.33 18.31
C SER A 73 -5.12 -3.53 19.13
N LEU A 74 -4.56 -4.72 18.91
CA LEU A 74 -4.88 -5.95 19.65
C LEU A 74 -4.07 -6.14 20.94
N LYS A 75 -3.34 -5.11 21.37
CA LYS A 75 -2.63 -5.06 22.67
C LYS A 75 -3.23 -4.02 23.59
#